data_AF-A0A1A6AKV0-F1
#
_entry.id   AF-A0A1A6AKV0-F1
#
_cell.length_a   1.000
_cell.length_b   1.000
_cell.length_c   1.000
_cell.angle_alpha   90.00
_cell.angle_beta   90.00
_cell.angle_gamma   90.00
#
_symmetry.space_group_name_H-M   'P 1'
#
loop_
_entity.id
_entity.type
_entity.pdbx_description
1 polymer ?
#
loop_
_entity_poly.entity_id
_entity_poly.type
_entity_poly.pdbx_seq_one_letter_code
_entity_poly.pdbx_strand_id
1 'polypeptide(L)' 'MKNYGTYDLNGNNAIFEDKNGNTLNIRTKHAKGDDWISIDEAEKLAYWAIKNGNPKGYNLLEIVTKSRIKYNCKKK' A
#
# COMPACT_ATOMS: atom_id res chain seq x y z
N MET A 1 17.25 -3.11 16.66
CA MET A 1 16.64 -2.32 15.58
C MET A 1 15.29 -2.95 15.25
N LYS A 2 14.19 -2.19 15.27
CA LYS A 2 12.87 -2.72 14.85
C LYS A 2 12.88 -2.79 13.33
N ASN A 3 13.16 -3.96 12.76
CA ASN A 3 13.06 -4.18 11.33
C ASN A 3 11.58 -4.21 10.96
N TYR A 4 11.09 -3.13 10.35
CA TYR A 4 9.74 -3.03 9.82
C TYR A 4 9.70 -3.62 8.40
N GLY A 5 10.00 -4.92 8.33
CA GLY A 5 9.97 -5.70 7.09
C GLY A 5 11.05 -5.39 6.06
N THR A 6 11.17 -6.27 5.08
CA THR A 6 12.00 -6.10 3.88
C THR A 6 11.10 -5.75 2.69
N TYR A 7 11.61 -4.89 1.81
CA TYR A 7 10.94 -4.45 0.59
C TYR A 7 11.79 -4.84 -0.60
N ASP A 8 11.18 -5.54 -1.56
CA ASP A 8 11.81 -5.86 -2.83
C ASP A 8 10.86 -5.53 -3.98
N LEU A 9 11.43 -5.01 -5.07
CA LEU A 9 10.71 -4.61 -6.28
C LEU A 9 11.06 -5.56 -7.41
N ASN A 10 10.07 -6.33 -7.86
CA ASN A 10 10.26 -7.32 -8.92
C ASN A 10 9.18 -7.15 -10.00
N GLY A 11 9.62 -6.66 -11.17
CA GLY A 11 8.73 -6.43 -12.30
C GLY A 11 7.71 -5.35 -11.99
N ASN A 12 6.42 -5.66 -12.07
CA ASN A 12 5.31 -4.75 -11.73
C ASN A 12 4.71 -5.07 -10.34
N ASN A 13 5.54 -5.54 -9.41
CA ASN A 13 5.12 -5.86 -8.06
C ASN A 13 6.16 -5.43 -7.03
N ALA A 14 5.65 -5.05 -5.85
CA ALA A 14 6.38 -4.81 -4.63
C ALA A 14 6.04 -5.91 -3.61
N ILE A 15 7.05 -6.53 -3.00
CA ILE A 15 6.88 -7.57 -1.98
C ILE A 15 7.33 -7.00 -0.63
N PHE A 16 6.46 -7.08 0.37
CA PHE A 16 6.72 -6.67 1.74
C PHE A 16 6.64 -7.88 2.65
N GLU A 17 7.71 -8.21 3.37
CA GLU A 17 7.73 -9.32 4.33
C GLU A 17 7.74 -8.79 5.76
N ASP A 18 6.89 -9.33 6.65
CA ASP A 18 6.92 -8.98 8.07
C ASP A 18 7.90 -9.83 8.88
N LYS A 19 8.07 -9.48 10.16
CA LYS A 19 8.98 -10.19 11.08
C LYS A 19 8.62 -11.67 11.33
N ASN A 20 7.42 -12.09 10.97
CA ASN A 20 6.93 -13.45 11.12
C ASN A 20 6.99 -14.23 9.79
N GLY A 21 7.55 -13.63 8.73
CA GLY A 21 7.64 -14.22 7.40
C GLY A 21 6.36 -14.11 6.57
N ASN A 22 5.36 -13.31 6.99
CA ASN A 22 4.18 -13.11 6.14
C ASN A 22 4.47 -12.09 5.06
N THR A 23 4.13 -12.44 3.82
CA THR A 23 4.35 -11.56 2.66
C THR A 23 3.07 -10.86 2.23
N LEU A 24 3.16 -9.56 1.94
CA LEU A 24 2.18 -8.80 1.18
C LEU A 24 2.75 -8.50 -0.21
N ASN A 25 1.99 -8.82 -1.24
CA ASN A 25 2.32 -8.45 -2.62
C ASN A 25 1.43 -7.28 -3.06
N ILE A 26 2.07 -6.21 -3.51
CA ILE A 26 1.46 -4.98 -3.99
C ILE A 26 1.73 -4.83 -5.47
N ARG A 27 0.69 -4.61 -6.28
CA ARG A 27 0.88 -4.32 -7.70
C ARG A 27 1.37 -2.90 -7.91
N THR A 28 2.47 -2.77 -8.63
CA THR A 28 3.09 -1.49 -8.98
C THR A 28 3.04 -1.27 -10.50
N LYS A 29 3.16 -0.02 -10.91
CA LYS A 29 3.42 0.38 -12.29
C LYS A 29 4.67 1.24 -12.30
N HIS A 30 5.70 0.76 -12.95
CA HIS A 30 6.95 1.49 -13.12
C HIS A 30 6.86 2.38 -14.35
N ALA A 31 6.97 3.69 -14.15
CA ALA A 31 6.94 4.65 -15.24
C ALA A 31 7.88 5.83 -14.94
N LYS A 32 8.82 6.08 -15.86
CA LYS A 32 9.78 7.21 -15.80
C LYS A 32 10.63 7.27 -14.52
N GLY A 33 10.94 6.11 -13.92
CA GLY A 33 11.73 6.02 -12.69
C GLY A 33 10.91 6.12 -11.40
N ASP A 34 9.58 6.29 -11.52
CA ASP A 34 8.66 6.32 -10.39
C ASP A 34 7.82 5.03 -10.31
N ASP A 35 7.48 4.65 -9.08
CA ASP A 35 6.67 3.48 -8.76
C ASP A 35 5.27 3.91 -8.34
N TRP A 36 4.30 3.62 -9.19
CA TRP A 36 2.92 4.00 -8.97
C TRP A 36 2.11 2.79 -8.48
N ILE A 37 1.29 3.00 -7.46
CA ILE A 37 0.33 2.00 -6.98
C ILE A 37 -1.09 2.56 -7.08
N SER A 38 -2.08 1.68 -7.25
CA SER A 38 -3.48 2.11 -7.22
C SER A 38 -3.90 2.50 -5.80
N ILE A 39 -5.02 3.20 -5.66
CA ILE A 39 -5.59 3.55 -4.35
C ILE A 39 -5.89 2.30 -3.51
N ASP A 40 -6.37 1.23 -4.15
CA ASP A 40 -6.68 -0.03 -3.45
C ASP A 40 -5.42 -0.76 -2.98
N GLU A 41 -4.36 -0.73 -3.79
CA GLU A 41 -3.06 -1.28 -3.42
C GLU A 41 -2.41 -0.47 -2.28
N ALA A 42 -2.53 0.87 -2.33
CA ALA A 42 -2.11 1.75 -1.25
C ALA A 42 -2.87 1.49 0.06
N GLU A 43 -4.18 1.21 0.00
CA GLU A 43 -4.99 0.86 1.18
C GLU A 43 -4.50 -0.44 1.83
N LYS A 44 -4.26 -1.49 1.01
CA LYS A 44 -3.73 -2.77 1.50
C LYS A 44 -2.39 -2.57 2.21
N LEU A 45 -1.49 -1.80 1.59
CA LEU A 45 -0.18 -1.49 2.16
C LEU A 45 -0.32 -0.72 3.48
N ALA A 46 -1.24 0.24 3.56
CA ALA A 46 -1.50 1.02 4.76
C ALA A 46 -1.94 0.13 5.93
N TYR A 47 -2.92 -0.75 5.71
CA TYR A 47 -3.38 -1.67 6.76
C TYR A 47 -2.32 -2.68 7.18
N TRP A 48 -1.54 -3.19 6.24
CA TRP A 48 -0.43 -4.08 6.56
C TRP A 48 0.64 -3.38 7.41
N ALA A 49 0.98 -2.13 7.07
CA ALA A 49 1.92 -1.33 7.85
C ALA A 49 1.41 -1.10 9.28
N ILE A 50 0.14 -0.74 9.44
CA ILE A 50 -0.52 -0.57 10.75
C ILE A 50 -0.47 -1.86 11.55
N LYS A 51 -0.87 -2.99 10.95
CA LYS A 51 -0.86 -4.32 11.60
C LYS A 51 0.53 -4.71 12.10
N ASN A 52 1.58 -4.28 11.39
CA ASN A 52 2.97 -4.54 11.75
C ASN A 52 3.59 -3.45 12.63
N GLY A 53 2.79 -2.52 13.15
CA GLY A 53 3.24 -1.47 14.08
C GLY A 53 4.06 -0.37 13.42
N ASN A 54 3.96 -0.20 12.10
CA ASN A 54 4.57 0.90 11.36
C ASN A 54 3.57 2.08 11.28
N PRO A 55 3.81 3.17 12.03
CA PRO A 55 2.87 4.29 12.12
C PRO A 55 2.69 5.04 10.79
N LYS A 56 3.61 4.89 9.82
CA LYS A 56 3.45 5.47 8.47
C LYS A 56 2.22 4.95 7.74
N GLY A 57 1.72 3.77 8.13
CA GLY A 57 0.47 3.23 7.58
C GLY A 57 -0.74 4.13 7.84
N TYR A 58 -0.80 4.84 8.97
CA TYR A 58 -1.89 5.78 9.23
C TYR A 58 -1.87 6.99 8.28
N ASN A 59 -0.67 7.55 8.02
CA ASN A 59 -0.52 8.66 7.07
C ASN A 59 -0.95 8.25 5.67
N LEU A 60 -0.55 7.04 5.23
CA LEU A 60 -0.95 6.52 3.93
C LEU A 60 -2.47 6.28 3.85
N LEU A 61 -3.07 5.72 4.91
CA LEU A 61 -4.51 5.49 4.98
C LEU A 61 -5.31 6.80 4.90
N GLU A 62 -4.81 7.86 5.53
CA GLU A 62 -5.41 9.20 5.45
C GLU A 62 -5.40 9.74 4.01
N ILE A 63 -4.26 9.64 3.32
CA ILE A 63 -4.11 10.05 1.91
C ILE A 63 -5.07 9.25 1.02
N VAL A 64 -5.13 7.93 1.20
CA VAL A 64 -6.05 7.04 0.47
C VAL A 64 -7.50 7.46 0.69
N THR A 65 -7.88 7.70 1.94
CA THR A 65 -9.25 8.11 2.31
C THR A 65 -9.63 9.43 1.65
N LYS A 66 -8.74 10.43 1.66
CA LYS A 66 -8.96 11.73 1.02
C LYS A 66 -9.02 11.64 -0.52
N SER A 67 -8.34 10.67 -1.10
CA SER A 67 -8.27 10.47 -2.56
C SER A 67 -9.49 9.73 -3.13
N ARG A 68 -10.32 9.11 -2.28
CA ARG A 68 -11.52 8.38 -2.71
C ARG A 68 -12.63 9.35 -3.10
N ILE A 69 -12.86 9.49 -4.40
CA ILE A 69 -13.99 10.25 -4.93
C ILE A 69 -15.24 9.36 -4.88
N LYS A 70 -16.22 9.73 -4.04
CA LYS A 70 -17.53 9.07 -3.99
C LYS A 70 -18.45 9.65 -5.06
N TYR A 71 -18.61 8.95 -6.17
CA TYR A 71 -19.66 9.28 -7.16
C TYR A 71 -20.93 8.48 -6.86
N ASN A 72 -22.01 9.19 -6.51
CA ASN A 72 -23.28 8.55 -6.18
C ASN A 72 -24.21 8.58 -7.41
N CYS A 73 -24.25 7.49 -8.16
CA CYS A 73 -25.15 7.37 -9.30
C CYS A 73 -26.58 7.12 -8.76
N LYS A 74 -27.42 8.16 -8.73
CA LYS A 74 -28.84 7.96 -8.43
C LYS A 74 -29.45 7.12 -9.56
N LYS A 75 -29.97 5.93 -9.25
CA LYS A 75 -30.83 5.19 -10.17
C LYS A 75 -32.02 6.10 -10.51
N LYS A 76 -32.19 6.41 -11.80
CA LYS A 76 -33.43 7.00 -12.32
C LYS A 76 -34.54 5.97 -12.31
#